data_AF-A0AAU9NPM0-F1
#
_entry.id   AF-A0AAU9NPM0-F1
#
_cell.length_a   1.000
_cell.length_b   1.000
_cell.length_c   1.000
_cell.angle_alpha   90.00
_cell.angle_beta   90.00
_cell.angle_gamma   90.00
#
_symmetry.space_group_name_H-M   'P 1'
#
loop_
_entity.id
_entity.type
_entity.pdbx_description
1 polymer ?
#
loop_
_entity_poly.entity_id
_entity_poly.type
_entity_poly.pdbx_seq_one_letter_code
_entity_poly.pdbx_strand_id
1 'polypeptide(L)'
;MASFLKRDTFAVLRSHHPQAAEVSQLQSRRQLHVEPGAREKALLAKDPALERFKSYRKGASRIRRIGDYLTIAVVAGCCYEIYVRAVTREEARKSASGSA
;
A
#
# COMPACT_ATOMS: atom_id res chain seq x y z
N MET A 1 -28.13 21.40 17.99
CA MET A 1 -27.24 21.08 19.12
C MET A 1 -27.38 19.59 19.42
N ALA A 2 -26.27 18.90 19.72
CA ALA A 2 -26.09 17.46 19.97
C ALA A 2 -26.02 16.58 18.69
N SER A 3 -24.85 16.26 18.11
CA SER A 3 -23.67 15.51 18.56
C SER A 3 -23.77 14.00 18.32
N PHE A 4 -23.14 13.57 17.22
CA PHE A 4 -22.29 12.37 17.07
C PHE A 4 -22.54 11.21 18.06
N LEU A 5 -23.44 10.29 17.69
CA LEU A 5 -23.44 8.94 18.23
C LEU A 5 -22.43 8.10 17.45
N LYS A 6 -21.27 7.93 18.11
CA LYS A 6 -20.16 7.01 17.85
C LYS A 6 -20.55 5.78 17.03
N ARG A 7 -20.09 5.74 15.79
CA ARG A 7 -19.55 4.51 15.18
C ARG A 7 -18.39 4.08 16.07
N ASP A 8 -18.39 2.88 16.64
CA ASP A 8 -17.19 2.14 17.09
C ASP A 8 -17.58 0.81 17.78
N THR A 9 -18.07 -0.16 17.02
CA THR A 9 -18.19 -1.56 17.51
C THR A 9 -17.48 -2.59 16.62
N PHE A 10 -16.72 -2.15 15.61
CA PHE A 10 -15.90 -3.05 14.77
C PHE A 10 -14.39 -2.73 14.79
N ALA A 11 -13.92 -1.86 15.69
CA ALA A 11 -12.49 -1.59 15.85
C ALA A 11 -11.73 -2.68 16.64
N VAL A 12 -12.43 -3.51 17.42
CA VAL A 12 -11.81 -4.53 18.29
C VAL A 12 -11.29 -5.74 17.53
N LEU A 13 -11.76 -5.99 16.30
CA LEU A 13 -11.23 -7.08 15.47
C LEU A 13 -10.02 -6.66 14.60
N ARG A 14 -9.54 -5.42 14.72
CA ARG A 14 -8.46 -4.86 13.89
C ARG A 14 -7.21 -4.45 14.70
N SER A 15 -6.83 -5.20 15.73
CA SER A 15 -5.63 -4.85 16.54
C SER A 15 -4.58 -5.93 16.71
N HIS A 16 -4.66 -7.07 16.02
CA HIS A 16 -3.59 -8.09 16.10
C HIS A 16 -3.08 -8.53 14.73
N HIS A 17 -2.56 -7.59 13.95
CA HIS A 17 -1.51 -7.92 12.99
C HIS A 17 -0.40 -6.86 12.92
N PRO A 18 0.45 -6.74 13.96
CA PRO A 18 1.77 -6.16 13.81
C PRO A 18 2.82 -7.28 13.69
N GLN A 19 2.68 -8.22 12.75
CA GLN A 19 3.63 -9.35 12.67
C GLN A 19 4.87 -9.10 11.79
N ALA A 20 5.09 -7.88 11.29
CA ALA A 20 6.29 -7.59 10.49
C ALA A 20 7.24 -6.54 11.09
N ALA A 21 6.76 -5.61 11.93
CA ALA A 21 7.59 -4.54 12.49
C ALA A 21 8.00 -4.80 13.96
N GLU A 22 7.09 -5.35 14.77
CA GLU A 22 7.34 -5.68 16.19
C GLU A 22 8.33 -6.84 16.36
N VAL A 23 8.41 -7.75 15.38
CA VAL A 23 9.38 -8.87 15.43
C VAL A 23 10.82 -8.34 15.47
N SER A 24 11.10 -7.24 14.76
CA SER A 24 12.42 -6.61 14.75
C SER A 24 12.74 -5.85 16.04
N GLN A 25 11.72 -5.31 16.73
CA GLN A 25 11.90 -4.53 17.96
C GLN A 25 11.98 -5.40 19.22
N LEU A 26 11.26 -6.53 19.26
CA LEU A 26 11.40 -7.52 20.33
C LEU A 26 12.70 -8.34 20.25
N GLN A 27 13.30 -8.44 19.06
CA GLN A 27 14.63 -9.03 18.87
C GLN A 27 15.77 -8.17 19.44
N SER A 28 15.56 -6.86 19.65
CA SER A 28 16.59 -5.96 20.18
C SER A 28 16.69 -5.99 21.71
N ARG A 29 15.57 -6.20 22.43
CA ARG A 29 15.54 -6.18 23.92
C ARG A 29 15.91 -7.51 24.58
N ARG A 30 15.80 -8.63 23.87
CA ARG A 30 16.36 -9.92 24.29
C ARG A 30 17.50 -10.19 23.33
N GLN A 31 18.74 -9.96 23.77
CA GLN A 31 19.94 -10.33 23.02
C GLN A 31 19.93 -11.85 22.76
N LEU A 32 19.25 -12.27 21.71
CA LEU A 32 19.46 -13.55 21.06
C LEU A 32 20.32 -13.27 19.83
N HIS A 33 21.53 -12.72 20.07
CA HIS A 33 22.63 -12.81 19.13
C HIS A 33 23.32 -14.17 19.34
N VAL A 34 22.52 -15.23 19.29
CA VAL A 34 23.05 -16.58 19.16
C VAL A 34 22.93 -16.86 17.67
N GLU A 35 24.06 -16.84 16.98
CA GLU A 35 24.11 -17.32 15.61
C GLU A 35 23.53 -18.75 15.61
N PRO A 36 22.43 -19.00 14.90
CA PRO A 36 21.81 -20.30 14.93
C PRO A 36 22.84 -21.35 14.50
N GLY A 37 22.98 -22.40 15.31
CA GLY A 37 23.93 -23.48 15.03
C GLY A 37 23.61 -24.16 13.70
N ALA A 38 24.51 -25.00 13.17
CA ALA A 38 24.32 -25.69 11.89
C ALA A 38 22.97 -26.43 11.80
N ARG A 39 22.53 -27.01 12.93
CA ARG A 39 21.23 -27.69 13.05
C ARG A 39 20.04 -26.73 12.98
N GLU A 40 20.13 -25.57 13.63
CA GLU A 40 19.05 -24.57 13.65
C GLU A 40 18.93 -23.88 12.29
N LYS A 41 20.06 -23.64 11.62
CA LYS A 41 20.10 -23.18 10.22
C LYS A 41 19.48 -24.19 9.26
N ALA A 42 19.66 -25.49 9.49
CA ALA A 42 19.01 -26.54 8.70
C ALA A 42 17.48 -26.60 8.91
N LEU A 43 17.00 -26.31 10.13
CA LEU A 43 15.57 -26.24 10.43
C LEU A 43 14.90 -24.96 9.90
N LEU A 44 15.66 -23.87 9.81
CA LEU A 44 15.22 -22.61 9.20
C LEU A 44 15.41 -22.58 7.68
N ALA A 45 16.12 -23.57 7.12
CA ALA A 45 16.29 -23.70 5.69
C ALA A 45 14.92 -23.88 5.03
N LYS A 46 14.80 -23.30 3.83
CA LYS A 46 13.53 -23.30 3.11
C LYS A 46 13.22 -24.72 2.65
N ASP A 47 12.22 -25.34 3.28
CA ASP A 47 11.79 -26.70 2.93
C ASP A 47 11.14 -26.71 1.51
N PRO A 48 11.63 -27.53 0.57
CA PRO A 48 11.04 -27.67 -0.76
C PRO A 48 9.56 -28.11 -0.73
N ALA A 49 9.11 -28.82 0.32
CA ALA A 49 7.71 -29.18 0.49
C ALA A 49 6.83 -27.95 0.81
N LEU A 50 7.37 -26.99 1.56
CA LEU A 50 6.66 -25.75 1.92
C LEU A 50 6.67 -24.70 0.81
N GLU A 51 7.64 -24.75 -0.12
CA GLU A 51 7.71 -23.82 -1.27
C GLU A 51 6.43 -23.82 -2.11
N ARG A 52 5.84 -25.00 -2.34
CA ARG A 52 4.62 -25.14 -3.15
C ARG A 52 3.39 -24.51 -2.50
N PHE A 53 3.32 -24.53 -1.17
CA PHE A 53 2.20 -23.97 -0.39
C PHE A 53 2.43 -22.50 0.00
N LYS A 54 3.67 -22.00 -0.07
CA LYS A 54 4.02 -20.58 0.17
C LYS A 54 3.80 -19.69 -1.05
N SER A 55 2.94 -20.12 -1.97
CA SER A 55 2.66 -19.49 -3.27
C SER A 55 1.82 -18.20 -3.19
N TYR A 56 1.09 -17.98 -2.09
CA TYR A 56 0.12 -16.90 -2.00
C TYR A 56 0.72 -15.47 -1.94
N ARG A 57 2.01 -15.31 -1.60
CA ARG A 57 2.56 -13.96 -1.33
C ARG A 57 2.98 -13.18 -2.59
N LYS A 58 3.47 -13.88 -3.63
CA LYS A 58 3.96 -13.22 -4.86
C LYS A 58 2.81 -12.77 -5.77
N GLY A 59 1.77 -13.58 -5.91
CA GLY A 59 0.57 -13.26 -6.68
C GLY A 59 -0.18 -12.07 -6.09
N ALA A 60 -0.44 -12.09 -4.78
CA ALA A 60 -1.11 -11.01 -4.08
C ALA A 60 -0.35 -9.66 -4.21
N SER A 61 1.00 -9.69 -4.15
CA SER A 61 1.80 -8.48 -4.36
C SER A 61 1.69 -7.93 -5.78
N ARG A 62 1.61 -8.79 -6.81
CA ARG A 62 1.43 -8.35 -8.20
C ARG A 62 0.04 -7.75 -8.42
N ILE A 63 -1.00 -8.40 -7.89
CA ILE A 63 -2.39 -7.91 -7.97
C ILE A 63 -2.51 -6.52 -7.32
N ARG A 64 -1.87 -6.32 -6.15
CA ARG A 64 -1.87 -5.02 -5.48
C ARG A 64 -1.23 -3.92 -6.33
N ARG A 65 -0.08 -4.19 -6.96
CA ARG A 65 0.59 -3.23 -7.86
C ARG A 65 -0.27 -2.87 -9.08
N ILE A 66 -1.00 -3.83 -9.64
CA ILE A 66 -1.90 -3.56 -10.78
C ILE A 66 -2.99 -2.56 -10.39
N GLY A 67 -3.56 -2.70 -9.19
CA GLY A 67 -4.52 -1.73 -8.66
C GLY A 67 -3.91 -0.32 -8.49
N ASP A 68 -2.68 -0.25 -7.99
CA ASP A 68 -1.97 1.02 -7.82
C ASP A 68 -1.71 1.72 -9.17
N TYR A 69 -1.24 0.97 -10.19
CA TYR A 69 -1.04 1.50 -11.55
C TYR A 69 -2.34 1.98 -12.18
N LEU A 70 -3.43 1.23 -12.01
CA LEU A 70 -4.74 1.62 -12.53
C LEU A 70 -5.21 2.92 -11.88
N THR A 71 -5.01 3.07 -10.56
CA THR A 71 -5.37 4.28 -9.83
C THR A 71 -4.57 5.49 -10.34
N ILE A 72 -3.26 5.34 -10.54
CA ILE A 72 -2.40 6.40 -11.09
C ILE A 72 -2.86 6.79 -12.50
N ALA A 73 -3.18 5.81 -13.35
CA ALA A 73 -3.64 6.08 -14.71
C ALA A 73 -4.96 6.88 -14.74
N VAL A 74 -5.92 6.54 -13.87
CA VAL A 74 -7.19 7.27 -13.76
C VAL A 74 -6.96 8.71 -13.27
N VAL A 75 -6.14 8.90 -12.22
CA VAL A 75 -5.81 10.24 -11.71
C VAL A 75 -5.13 11.08 -12.79
N ALA A 76 -4.17 10.52 -13.51
CA ALA A 76 -3.48 11.20 -14.60
C ALA A 76 -4.44 11.61 -15.73
N GLY A 77 -5.36 10.73 -16.12
CA GLY A 77 -6.40 11.03 -17.12
C GLY A 77 -7.31 12.17 -16.68
N CYS A 78 -7.79 12.14 -15.44
CA CYS A 78 -8.62 13.22 -14.88
C CYS A 78 -7.85 14.56 -14.84
N CYS A 79 -6.59 14.56 -14.40
CA CYS A 79 -5.77 15.76 -14.40
C CYS A 79 -5.54 16.33 -15.81
N TYR A 80 -5.35 15.45 -16.80
CA TYR A 80 -5.20 15.86 -18.19
C TYR A 80 -6.47 16.51 -18.76
N GLU A 81 -7.65 15.95 -18.49
CA GLU A 81 -8.92 16.56 -18.94
C GLU A 81 -9.12 17.95 -18.36
N ILE A 82 -8.81 18.15 -17.08
CA ILE A 82 -8.90 19.46 -16.44
C ILE A 82 -7.91 20.44 -17.09
N TYR A 83 -6.68 20.01 -17.33
CA TYR A 83 -5.66 20.82 -17.99
C TYR A 83 -6.12 21.28 -19.38
N VAL A 84 -6.57 20.35 -20.23
CA VAL A 84 -7.03 20.68 -21.59
C VAL A 84 -8.24 21.62 -21.55
N ARG A 85 -9.20 21.38 -20.65
CA ARG A 85 -10.35 22.28 -20.46
C ARG A 85 -9.95 23.66 -19.96
N ALA A 86 -8.91 23.77 -19.13
CA ALA A 86 -8.41 25.05 -18.66
C ALA A 86 -7.72 25.81 -19.80
N VAL A 87 -6.81 25.17 -20.52
CA VAL A 87 -6.08 25.77 -21.65
C VAL A 87 -7.05 26.25 -22.74
N THR A 88 -8.01 25.42 -23.14
CA THR A 88 -9.01 25.80 -24.15
C THR A 88 -9.87 27.00 -23.71
N ARG A 89 -10.21 27.10 -22.42
CA ARG A 89 -10.92 28.26 -21.86
C ARG A 89 -10.06 29.52 -21.83
N GLU A 90 -8.77 29.41 -21.57
CA GLU A 90 -7.85 30.55 -21.60
C GLU A 90 -7.64 31.07 -23.02
N GLU A 91 -7.46 30.18 -23.99
CA GLU A 91 -7.33 30.58 -25.40
C GLU A 91 -8.61 31.26 -25.92
N ALA A 92 -9.79 30.80 -25.49
CA ALA A 92 -11.06 31.47 -25.79
C ALA A 92 -11.21 32.85 -25.13
N ARG A 93 -10.59 33.07 -23.96
CA ARG A 93 -10.59 34.40 -23.31
C ARG A 93 -9.62 35.37 -24.00
N LYS A 94 -8.44 34.89 -24.41
CA LYS A 94 -7.46 35.70 -25.15
C LYS A 94 -7.99 36.16 -26.50
N SER A 95 -8.69 35.27 -27.24
CA SER A 95 -9.30 35.63 -28.51
C SER A 95 -10.42 36.66 -28.36
N ALA A 96 -11.21 36.58 -27.29
CA ALA A 96 -12.25 37.57 -26.98
C ALA A 96 -11.68 38.93 -26.52
N SER A 97 -10.53 38.96 -25.85
CA SER A 97 -9.88 40.21 -25.42
C SER A 97 -9.06 40.90 -26.51
N GLY A 98 -8.62 40.18 -27.54
CA GLY A 98 -7.86 40.72 -28.67
C GLY A 98 -8.73 41.25 -29.82
N SER A 99 -10.05 41.02 -29.77
CA SER A 99 -11.02 41.52 -30.74
C SER A 99 -11.75 42.80 -30.28
N ALA A 100 -11.30 43.43 -29.19
CA ALA A 100 -11.79 44.70 -28.67
C ALA A 100 -10.68 45.76 -28.81
#